data_AF-A0A1I2VXU9-F1
#
_entry.id   AF-A0A1I2VXU9-F1
#
_cell.length_a   1.000
_cell.length_b   1.000
_cell.length_c   1.000
_cell.angle_alpha   90.00
_cell.angle_beta   90.00
_cell.angle_gamma   90.00
#
_symmetry.space_group_name_H-M   'P 1'
#
loop_
_entity.id
_entity.type
_entity.pdbx_description
1 polymer ?
#
loop_
_entity_poly.entity_id
_entity_poly.type
_entity_poly.pdbx_seq_one_letter_code
_entity_poly.pdbx_strand_id
1 'polypeptide(L)'
;MKTLRQIAAQPKYFVVNLASIVMSLVLVAFMPTVALAAPPATVASCQGIKDAYPILGTQCENAYANINHAPGTAADRSTTFGARRTVLQIFRKALLCNGMYGATSQAQQLFRNGEQGHLDAIANLRTAMVAVPDPTIPTAFTATDLNAISMTKQQCK
;
A
#
# COMPACT_ATOMS: atom_id res chain seq x y z
N MET A 1 -80.12 -33.90 -31.28
CA MET A 1 -78.74 -34.39 -31.57
C MET A 1 -77.73 -33.58 -30.73
N LYS A 2 -76.92 -34.26 -29.90
CA LYS A 2 -75.57 -33.91 -29.37
C LYS A 2 -75.39 -32.64 -28.50
N THR A 3 -74.67 -32.57 -27.38
CA THR A 3 -74.17 -33.49 -26.32
C THR A 3 -73.56 -32.57 -25.26
N LEU A 4 -73.82 -32.81 -23.97
CA LEU A 4 -73.07 -32.23 -22.84
C LEU A 4 -71.74 -32.97 -22.67
N ARG A 5 -70.60 -32.32 -23.02
CA ARG A 5 -69.18 -32.67 -22.74
C ARG A 5 -68.37 -31.39 -23.09
N GLN A 6 -67.32 -30.92 -22.44
CA GLN A 6 -66.37 -31.43 -21.46
C GLN A 6 -65.51 -30.24 -20.95
N ILE A 7 -65.14 -30.28 -19.67
CA ILE A 7 -63.78 -30.05 -19.13
C ILE A 7 -63.13 -28.66 -19.24
N ALA A 8 -63.12 -28.00 -18.08
CA ALA A 8 -62.03 -27.26 -17.42
C ALA A 8 -60.75 -26.92 -18.22
N ALA A 9 -60.41 -25.62 -18.26
CA ALA A 9 -59.05 -25.14 -18.04
C ALA A 9 -59.09 -23.69 -17.54
N GLN A 10 -58.68 -23.49 -16.29
CA GLN A 10 -58.53 -22.19 -15.63
C GLN A 10 -57.33 -21.44 -16.23
N PRO A 11 -57.47 -20.23 -16.81
CA PRO A 11 -56.32 -19.44 -17.25
C PRO A 11 -55.82 -18.49 -16.15
N LYS A 12 -56.19 -18.70 -14.88
CA LYS A 12 -55.84 -17.78 -13.78
C LYS A 12 -54.41 -17.96 -13.24
N TYR A 13 -53.70 -19.01 -13.63
CA TYR A 13 -52.38 -19.34 -13.09
C TYR A 13 -51.21 -18.96 -14.00
N PHE A 14 -51.44 -18.56 -15.25
CA PHE A 14 -50.35 -18.30 -16.19
C PHE A 14 -49.79 -16.87 -16.10
N VAL A 15 -50.61 -15.90 -15.69
CA VAL A 15 -50.20 -14.49 -15.62
C VAL A 15 -49.46 -14.16 -14.32
N VAL A 16 -49.71 -14.92 -13.24
CA VAL A 16 -49.11 -14.67 -11.92
C VAL A 16 -47.64 -15.10 -11.87
N ASN A 17 -47.20 -16.02 -12.74
CA ASN A 17 -45.83 -16.54 -12.73
C ASN A 17 -44.80 -15.63 -13.41
N LEU A 18 -45.19 -14.71 -14.30
CA LEU A 18 -44.24 -13.81 -14.95
C LEU A 18 -43.95 -12.54 -14.11
N ALA A 19 -44.91 -12.06 -13.33
CA ALA A 19 -44.72 -10.89 -12.48
C ALA A 19 -43.81 -11.17 -11.27
N SER A 20 -43.92 -12.35 -10.65
CA SER A 20 -43.08 -12.71 -9.49
C SER A 20 -41.63 -13.03 -9.86
N ILE A 21 -41.37 -13.53 -11.06
CA ILE A 21 -40.00 -13.87 -11.50
C ILE A 21 -39.23 -12.59 -11.86
N VAL A 22 -39.88 -11.61 -12.52
CA VAL A 22 -39.22 -10.34 -12.88
C VAL A 22 -38.98 -9.47 -11.64
N MET A 23 -39.90 -9.46 -10.67
CA MET A 23 -39.74 -8.67 -9.43
C MET A 23 -38.67 -9.26 -8.49
N SER A 24 -38.39 -10.57 -8.58
CA SER A 24 -37.31 -11.21 -7.80
C SER A 24 -35.92 -11.01 -8.42
N LEU A 25 -35.81 -10.66 -9.70
CA LEU A 25 -34.52 -10.40 -10.36
C LEU A 25 -33.98 -8.98 -10.15
N VAL A 26 -34.81 -8.02 -9.74
CA VAL A 26 -34.39 -6.63 -9.52
C VAL A 26 -33.72 -6.41 -8.15
N LEU A 27 -33.90 -7.34 -7.20
CA LEU A 27 -33.36 -7.21 -5.84
C LEU A 27 -31.89 -7.62 -5.68
N VAL A 28 -31.27 -8.24 -6.69
CA VAL A 28 -29.84 -8.62 -6.63
C VAL A 28 -28.91 -7.47 -7.08
N ALA A 29 -29.46 -6.41 -7.71
CA ALA A 29 -28.67 -5.29 -8.22
C ALA A 29 -28.28 -4.24 -7.15
N PHE A 30 -28.81 -4.34 -5.93
CA PHE A 30 -28.57 -3.40 -4.84
C PHE A 30 -27.92 -4.05 -3.60
N MET A 31 -27.12 -5.11 -3.80
CA MET A 31 -26.15 -5.44 -2.78
C MET A 31 -25.10 -4.33 -2.80
N PRO A 32 -24.86 -3.59 -1.68
CA PRO A 32 -23.68 -2.78 -1.60
C PRO A 32 -22.52 -3.74 -1.84
N THR A 33 -21.73 -3.50 -2.89
CA THR A 33 -20.42 -4.12 -2.98
C THR A 33 -19.73 -3.75 -1.67
N VAL A 34 -19.65 -4.69 -0.73
CA VAL A 34 -18.77 -4.56 0.41
C VAL A 34 -17.37 -4.76 -0.16
N ALA A 35 -16.90 -3.76 -0.89
CA ALA A 35 -15.52 -3.63 -1.27
C ALA A 35 -14.77 -3.34 0.03
N LEU A 36 -14.47 -4.39 0.78
CA LEU A 36 -13.48 -4.34 1.85
C LEU A 36 -12.11 -4.11 1.20
N ALA A 37 -11.88 -2.81 0.98
CA ALA A 37 -10.67 -2.01 0.94
C ALA A 37 -9.43 -2.57 0.22
N ALA A 38 -8.98 -1.87 -0.84
CA ALA A 38 -7.63 -2.01 -1.37
C ALA A 38 -6.62 -1.34 -0.41
N PRO A 39 -6.23 -2.02 0.67
CA PRO A 39 -4.85 -2.45 0.98
C PRO A 39 -4.76 -3.93 1.42
N PRO A 40 -3.56 -4.53 1.63
CA PRO A 40 -2.24 -3.92 1.90
C PRO A 40 -1.30 -3.78 0.70
N ALA A 41 -0.29 -2.93 0.84
CA ALA A 41 0.86 -2.89 -0.08
C ALA A 41 1.62 -4.22 0.01
N THR A 42 1.65 -4.99 -1.07
CA THR A 42 2.32 -6.32 -1.12
C THR A 42 3.72 -6.26 -1.70
N VAL A 43 4.09 -5.14 -2.33
CA VAL A 43 5.40 -4.92 -2.93
C VAL A 43 6.14 -3.82 -2.17
N ALA A 44 7.32 -4.14 -1.63
CA ALA A 44 8.16 -3.23 -0.88
C ALA A 44 8.99 -2.31 -1.81
N SER A 45 8.29 -1.48 -2.60
CA SER A 45 8.88 -0.49 -3.50
C SER A 45 8.05 0.80 -3.47
N CYS A 46 8.60 1.93 -3.92
CA CYS A 46 7.81 3.16 -4.02
C CYS A 46 6.57 2.99 -4.91
N GLN A 47 6.68 2.23 -6.00
CA GLN A 47 5.56 1.90 -6.86
C GLN A 47 4.53 1.01 -6.14
N GLY A 48 4.98 -0.04 -5.45
CA GLY A 48 4.08 -0.90 -4.67
C GLY A 48 3.36 -0.18 -3.54
N ILE A 49 4.04 0.78 -2.91
CA ILE A 49 3.45 1.70 -1.94
C ILE A 49 2.45 2.63 -2.63
N LYS A 50 2.72 3.10 -3.85
CA LYS A 50 1.80 3.98 -4.61
C LYS A 50 0.52 3.27 -5.01
N ASP A 51 0.63 2.02 -5.42
CA ASP A 51 -0.52 1.21 -5.83
C ASP A 51 -1.52 1.02 -4.69
N ALA A 52 -1.04 0.89 -3.44
CA ALA A 52 -1.88 0.76 -2.24
C ALA A 52 -2.18 2.10 -1.53
N TYR A 53 -1.21 3.01 -1.52
CA TYR A 53 -1.21 4.28 -0.78
C TYR A 53 -0.72 5.43 -1.68
N PRO A 54 -1.55 5.95 -2.60
CA PRO A 54 -1.10 6.84 -3.68
C PRO A 54 -0.32 8.08 -3.22
N ILE A 55 -0.78 8.75 -2.16
CA ILE A 55 -0.10 9.94 -1.61
C ILE A 55 1.29 9.56 -1.08
N LEU A 56 1.37 8.47 -0.32
CA LEU A 56 2.60 8.02 0.30
C LEU A 56 3.61 7.51 -0.75
N GLY A 57 3.13 6.79 -1.76
CA GLY A 57 3.97 6.31 -2.86
C GLY A 57 4.47 7.43 -3.77
N THR A 58 3.66 8.44 -4.04
CA THR A 58 4.11 9.65 -4.78
C THR A 58 5.23 10.37 -4.03
N GLN A 59 5.11 10.52 -2.71
CA GLN A 59 6.19 11.08 -1.88
C GLN A 59 7.45 10.20 -1.93
N CYS A 60 7.28 8.88 -1.99
CA CYS A 60 8.39 7.93 -2.10
C CYS A 60 9.14 8.11 -3.42
N GLU A 61 8.43 8.14 -4.55
CA GLU A 61 9.01 8.34 -5.87
C GLU A 61 9.76 9.68 -5.96
N ASN A 62 9.15 10.76 -5.45
CA ASN A 62 9.78 12.08 -5.43
C ASN A 62 11.06 12.08 -4.59
N ALA A 63 11.07 11.43 -3.43
CA ALA A 63 12.28 11.27 -2.63
C ALA A 63 13.32 10.42 -3.36
N TYR A 64 12.90 9.30 -3.96
CA TYR A 64 13.79 8.38 -4.67
C TYR A 64 14.48 9.04 -5.87
N ALA A 65 13.77 9.92 -6.60
CA ALA A 65 14.32 10.68 -7.72
C ALA A 65 15.47 11.63 -7.31
N ASN A 66 15.58 11.99 -6.04
CA ASN A 66 16.64 12.83 -5.50
C ASN A 66 17.86 12.03 -4.97
N ILE A 67 17.85 10.70 -5.09
CA ILE A 67 18.99 9.86 -4.70
C ILE A 67 20.02 9.87 -5.83
N ASN A 68 21.12 10.60 -5.64
CA ASN A 68 22.28 10.47 -6.52
C ASN A 68 23.10 9.23 -6.09
N HIS A 69 23.36 8.33 -7.04
CA HIS A 69 24.14 7.11 -6.78
C HIS A 69 25.65 7.34 -6.76
N ALA A 70 26.12 8.50 -7.24
CA ALA A 70 27.51 8.93 -7.22
C ALA A 70 27.60 10.44 -6.89
N PRO A 71 27.23 10.86 -5.66
CA PRO A 71 27.18 12.28 -5.31
C PRO A 71 28.57 12.91 -5.22
N GLY A 72 28.87 13.83 -6.14
CA GLY A 72 30.19 14.46 -6.28
C GLY A 72 30.41 15.68 -5.39
N THR A 73 29.36 16.47 -5.15
CA THR A 73 29.45 17.69 -4.33
C THR A 73 28.89 17.49 -2.92
N ALA A 74 29.22 18.40 -2.00
CA ALA A 74 28.64 18.39 -0.65
C ALA A 74 27.11 18.54 -0.69
N ALA A 75 26.60 19.40 -1.57
CA ALA A 75 25.17 19.58 -1.79
C ALA A 75 24.50 18.28 -2.29
N ASP A 76 25.13 17.55 -3.21
CA ASP A 76 24.61 16.27 -3.70
C ASP A 76 24.59 15.23 -2.59
N ARG A 77 25.63 15.18 -1.75
CA ARG A 77 25.71 14.23 -0.63
C ARG A 77 24.64 14.52 0.42
N SER A 78 24.46 15.79 0.80
CA SER A 78 23.40 16.22 1.72
C SER A 78 21.99 15.89 1.18
N THR A 79 21.75 16.19 -0.11
CA THR A 79 20.47 15.90 -0.79
C THR A 79 20.19 14.40 -0.83
N THR A 80 21.19 13.61 -1.26
CA THR A 80 21.09 12.14 -1.33
C THR A 80 20.83 11.55 0.05
N PHE A 81 21.49 12.08 1.08
CA PHE A 81 21.29 11.64 2.45
C PHE A 81 19.84 11.87 2.90
N GLY A 82 19.32 13.09 2.74
CA GLY A 82 17.94 13.44 3.09
C GLY A 82 16.91 12.61 2.33
N ALA A 83 17.15 12.38 1.03
CA ALA A 83 16.31 11.56 0.17
C ALA A 83 16.22 10.10 0.68
N ARG A 84 17.37 9.45 0.96
CA ARG A 84 17.41 8.07 1.47
C ARG A 84 16.70 7.94 2.82
N ARG A 85 16.89 8.89 3.73
CA ARG A 85 16.18 8.91 5.02
C ARG A 85 14.67 9.02 4.84
N THR A 86 14.22 9.86 3.91
CA THR A 86 12.80 10.05 3.60
C THR A 86 12.17 8.78 3.04
N VAL A 87 12.85 8.07 2.13
CA VAL A 87 12.38 6.78 1.61
C VAL A 87 12.19 5.76 2.74
N LEU A 88 13.15 5.62 3.65
CA LEU A 88 13.02 4.73 4.82
C LEU A 88 11.82 5.09 5.72
N GLN A 89 11.62 6.37 5.99
CA GLN A 89 10.47 6.84 6.78
C GLN A 89 9.14 6.48 6.11
N ILE A 90 9.07 6.59 4.78
CA ILE A 90 7.88 6.24 4.01
C ILE A 90 7.64 4.73 4.04
N PHE A 91 8.67 3.92 3.85
CA PHE A 91 8.54 2.46 3.97
C PHE A 91 8.03 2.05 5.35
N ARG A 92 8.53 2.69 6.42
CA ARG A 92 8.02 2.47 7.78
C ARG A 92 6.54 2.86 7.91
N LYS A 93 6.12 4.00 7.36
CA LYS A 93 4.70 4.40 7.35
C LYS A 93 3.84 3.39 6.60
N ALA A 94 4.29 2.90 5.44
CA ALA A 94 3.58 1.89 4.66
C ALA A 94 3.44 0.57 5.44
N LEU A 95 4.49 0.14 6.14
CA LEU A 95 4.44 -1.02 7.04
C LEU A 95 3.39 -0.85 8.15
N LEU A 96 3.30 0.34 8.76
CA LEU A 96 2.29 0.65 9.76
C LEU A 96 0.87 0.61 9.19
N CYS A 97 0.66 1.23 8.01
CA CYS A 97 -0.62 1.15 7.30
C CYS A 97 -0.99 -0.32 7.02
N ASN A 98 -0.06 -1.12 6.50
CA ASN A 98 -0.28 -2.55 6.27
C ASN A 98 -0.76 -3.27 7.53
N GLY A 99 -0.15 -3.01 8.68
CA GLY A 99 -0.57 -3.57 9.97
C GLY A 99 -2.00 -3.18 10.36
N MET A 100 -2.38 -1.90 10.17
CA MET A 100 -3.73 -1.41 10.45
C MET A 100 -4.80 -2.03 9.54
N TYR A 101 -4.44 -2.38 8.31
CA TYR A 101 -5.32 -3.06 7.36
C TYR A 101 -5.32 -4.60 7.51
N GLY A 102 -4.70 -5.14 8.56
CA GLY A 102 -4.70 -6.58 8.83
C GLY A 102 -3.82 -7.39 7.88
N ALA A 103 -2.80 -6.78 7.26
CA ALA A 103 -1.85 -7.50 6.41
C ALA A 103 -1.19 -8.66 7.14
N THR A 104 -0.96 -9.77 6.45
CA THR A 104 -0.25 -10.93 6.99
C THR A 104 1.18 -10.57 7.41
N SER A 105 1.74 -11.33 8.35
CA SER A 105 3.14 -11.19 8.78
C SER A 105 4.12 -11.27 7.61
N GLN A 106 3.84 -12.10 6.61
CA GLN A 106 4.65 -12.23 5.40
C GLN A 106 4.68 -10.94 4.57
N ALA A 107 3.52 -10.31 4.33
CA ALA A 107 3.45 -9.03 3.61
C ALA A 107 4.18 -7.91 4.37
N GLN A 108 4.11 -7.93 5.71
CA GLN A 108 4.84 -7.00 6.56
C GLN A 108 6.36 -7.26 6.57
N GLN A 109 6.80 -8.52 6.49
CA GLN A 109 8.22 -8.89 6.45
C GLN A 109 8.93 -8.40 5.19
N LEU A 110 8.24 -8.33 4.05
CA LEU A 110 8.82 -7.83 2.79
C LEU A 110 9.39 -6.41 2.94
N PHE A 111 8.69 -5.54 3.68
CA PHE A 111 9.17 -4.19 3.97
C PHE A 111 10.40 -4.19 4.87
N ARG A 112 10.44 -5.08 5.89
CA ARG A 112 11.57 -5.19 6.81
C ARG A 112 12.85 -5.66 6.11
N ASN A 113 12.75 -6.59 5.15
CA ASN A 113 13.91 -7.12 4.43
C ASN A 113 14.65 -6.06 3.61
N GLY A 114 13.95 -5.03 3.12
CA GLY A 114 14.57 -3.92 2.39
C GLY A 114 15.28 -2.89 3.27
N GLU A 115 15.07 -2.91 4.59
CA GLU A 115 15.60 -1.91 5.53
C GLU A 115 17.12 -1.82 5.48
N GLN A 116 17.79 -2.98 5.57
CA GLN A 116 19.22 -3.03 5.78
C GLN A 116 19.99 -2.39 4.62
N GLY A 117 19.60 -2.66 3.37
CA GLY A 117 20.25 -2.08 2.20
C GLY A 117 20.17 -0.54 2.16
N HIS A 118 19.04 0.03 2.62
CA HIS A 118 18.92 1.48 2.74
C HIS A 118 19.76 2.03 3.90
N LEU A 119 19.79 1.35 5.06
CA LEU A 119 20.62 1.75 6.19
C LEU A 119 22.12 1.71 5.85
N ASP A 120 22.58 0.64 5.19
CA ASP A 120 23.97 0.49 4.75
C ASP A 120 24.37 1.60 3.78
N ALA A 121 23.49 1.93 2.83
CA ALA A 121 23.76 3.02 1.88
C ALA A 121 23.87 4.39 2.58
N ILE A 122 23.05 4.65 3.60
CA ILE A 122 23.13 5.88 4.38
C ILE A 122 24.42 5.91 5.23
N ALA A 123 24.77 4.79 5.87
CA ALA A 123 25.99 4.66 6.66
C ALA A 123 27.24 4.87 5.79
N ASN A 124 27.30 4.22 4.62
CA ASN A 124 28.41 4.37 3.67
C ASN A 124 28.54 5.80 3.17
N LEU A 125 27.42 6.46 2.83
CA LEU A 125 27.42 7.85 2.43
C LEU A 125 27.96 8.76 3.54
N ARG A 126 27.51 8.57 4.79
CA ARG A 126 28.00 9.34 5.92
C ARG A 126 29.50 9.12 6.15
N THR A 127 29.98 7.88 6.09
CA THR A 127 31.41 7.56 6.20
C THR A 127 32.23 8.26 5.12
N ALA A 128 31.76 8.25 3.87
CA ALA A 128 32.40 8.97 2.78
C ALA A 128 32.45 10.48 3.03
N MET A 129 31.37 11.09 3.54
CA MET A 129 31.32 12.50 3.90
C MET A 129 32.32 12.86 5.02
N VAL A 130 32.48 11.99 6.03
CA VAL A 130 33.46 12.16 7.12
C VAL A 130 34.90 12.10 6.59
N ALA A 131 35.18 11.24 5.62
CA ALA A 131 36.52 11.10 5.04
C ALA A 131 36.98 12.31 4.22
N VAL A 132 36.04 13.11 3.68
CA VAL A 132 36.32 14.29 2.84
C VAL A 132 35.98 15.62 3.53
N PRO A 133 36.24 15.70 4.86
CA PRO A 133 35.66 16.65 5.82
C PRO A 133 34.50 17.52 5.28
N ASP A 134 33.40 16.86 4.92
CA ASP A 134 32.28 17.55 4.25
C ASP A 134 31.56 18.51 5.22
N PRO A 135 31.37 19.79 4.86
CA PRO A 135 30.72 20.77 5.74
C PRO A 135 29.22 20.50 5.97
N THR A 136 28.62 19.59 5.21
CA THR A 136 27.20 19.23 5.25
C THR A 136 26.94 17.87 5.90
N ILE A 137 27.94 17.26 6.56
CA ILE A 137 27.76 16.00 7.30
C ILE A 137 26.55 16.12 8.23
N PRO A 138 25.54 15.26 8.08
CA PRO A 138 24.40 15.27 8.97
C PRO A 138 24.84 14.91 10.39
N THR A 139 24.54 15.80 11.33
CA THR A 139 24.65 15.53 12.77
C THR A 139 23.60 14.51 13.24
N ALA A 140 22.41 14.56 12.62
CA ALA A 140 21.20 13.81 12.98
C ALA A 140 21.02 12.47 12.24
N PHE A 141 22.09 11.67 12.13
CA PHE A 141 21.97 10.23 11.89
C PHE A 141 22.41 9.48 13.13
N THR A 142 21.71 9.77 14.22
CA THR A 142 21.99 9.23 15.53
C THR A 142 21.27 7.89 15.73
N ALA A 143 21.58 7.19 16.83
CA ALA A 143 20.82 6.02 17.23
C ALA A 143 19.32 6.32 17.40
N THR A 144 18.97 7.54 17.80
CA THR A 144 17.58 8.00 17.90
C THR A 144 16.89 8.07 16.55
N ASP A 145 17.56 8.65 15.54
CA ASP A 145 17.04 8.74 14.17
C ASP A 145 16.87 7.34 13.56
N LEU A 146 17.86 6.47 13.75
CA LEU A 146 17.81 5.07 13.34
C LEU A 146 16.62 4.34 13.96
N ASN A 147 16.39 4.51 15.26
CA ASN A 147 15.25 3.92 15.97
C ASN A 147 13.90 4.47 15.46
N ALA A 148 13.84 5.75 15.11
CA ALA A 148 12.63 6.38 14.56
C ALA A 148 12.28 5.88 13.16
N ILE A 149 13.29 5.58 12.32
CA ILE A 149 13.07 5.11 10.94
C ILE A 149 13.08 3.58 10.83
N SER A 150 13.52 2.86 11.87
CA SER A 150 13.69 1.43 11.79
C SER A 150 12.37 0.68 11.60
N MET A 151 12.32 -0.27 10.68
CA MET A 151 11.12 -1.08 10.41
C MET A 151 11.04 -2.33 11.30
N THR A 152 12.17 -2.76 11.87
CA THR A 152 12.23 -3.86 12.84
C THR A 152 11.83 -3.47 14.25
N LYS A 153 11.81 -2.16 14.58
CA LYS A 153 11.28 -1.70 15.87
C LYS A 153 9.87 -2.27 16.08
N GLN A 154 9.61 -2.83 17.25
CA GLN A 154 8.27 -3.30 17.62
C GLN A 154 7.28 -2.13 17.58
N GLN A 155 6.22 -2.26 16.78
CA GLN A 155 5.22 -1.20 16.57
C GLN A 155 3.98 -1.38 17.47
N CYS A 156 3.69 -2.61 17.92
CA CYS A 156 2.58 -2.94 18.82
C CYS A 156 3.04 -3.94 19.89
N LYS A 157 2.56 -3.79 21.13
CA LYS A 157 2.67 -4.80 22.20
C LYS A 157 1.55 -5.81 22.10
#